data_AF-A0A947JBH5-F1
#
_entry.id   AF-A0A947JBH5-F1
#
_cell.length_a   1.000
_cell.length_b   1.000
_cell.length_c   1.000
_cell.angle_alpha   90.00
_cell.angle_beta   90.00
_cell.angle_gamma   90.00
#
_symmetry.space_group_name_H-M   'P 1'
#
loop_
_entity.id
_entity.type
_entity.pdbx_description
1 polymer ?
#
loop_
_entity_poly.entity_id
_entity_poly.type
_entity_poly.pdbx_seq_one_letter_code
_entity_poly.pdbx_strand_id
1 'polypeptide(L)'
;MVLFKKKVQITPELQPAQIKKITAESYTPVGEDLSYKEFKFANWVVSNRLLMKKIGIGIIIGWCVISLGYSGFRWAEYLIVGYWGDRDMTNQIASEIENYNAIQSLYSAQNLVLGRTQVFDAENNKYDFFTEVKNSNKNWLAVLEYKYSYGGGETEMREVTILPQTELPVVILGYENSSFPSSAKLVIENIRWHRIDPHMISDVPAFMAERIVFVIDDFNFVRGATSGLSTNRVAFDIINSSAYSYWQPEFSLVMLNGGSVVGVANITVDQFRTGDTHSVDLRLFDTSINVTDIMVIPMVNVFDESAFMSPGE
;
A
#
# COMPACT_ATOMS: atom_id res chain seq x y z
N MET A 1 25.90 -132.40 4.98
CA MET A 1 25.89 -132.00 3.55
C MET A 1 25.39 -130.56 3.49
N VAL A 2 26.28 -129.63 3.09
CA VAL A 2 26.06 -128.25 2.59
C VAL A 2 25.36 -127.26 3.55
N LEU A 3 26.10 -126.44 4.32
CA LEU A 3 26.56 -125.06 4.00
C LEU A 3 25.47 -124.12 3.47
N PHE A 4 25.11 -123.08 4.24
CA PHE A 4 24.99 -121.72 3.69
C PHE A 4 25.16 -120.66 4.79
N LYS A 5 26.28 -119.94 4.70
CA LYS A 5 26.51 -118.63 5.36
C LYS A 5 25.69 -117.57 4.63
N LYS A 6 25.09 -116.63 5.36
CA LYS A 6 24.76 -115.31 4.82
C LYS A 6 25.10 -114.24 5.87
N LYS A 7 26.12 -113.42 5.57
CA LYS A 7 26.43 -112.15 6.22
C LYS A 7 25.85 -111.03 5.34
N VAL A 8 25.09 -110.09 5.90
CA VAL A 8 24.72 -108.78 5.31
C VAL A 8 24.42 -107.83 6.51
N GLN A 9 25.36 -106.99 6.93
CA GLN A 9 25.56 -105.53 6.67
C GLN A 9 25.04 -104.63 7.81
N ILE A 10 25.81 -103.57 8.06
CA ILE A 10 25.82 -102.65 9.20
C ILE A 10 24.91 -101.44 8.88
N THR A 11 24.25 -100.84 9.89
CA THR A 11 23.72 -99.46 9.85
C THR A 11 23.81 -98.84 11.26
N PRO A 12 24.14 -97.53 11.41
CA PRO A 12 24.73 -96.98 12.63
C PRO A 12 23.73 -96.42 13.67
N GLU A 13 24.27 -96.09 14.85
CA GLU A 13 23.65 -95.48 16.03
C GLU A 13 22.71 -94.30 15.75
N LEU A 14 21.62 -94.25 16.53
CA LEU A 14 20.90 -93.01 16.86
C LEU A 14 21.03 -92.79 18.37
N GLN A 15 21.75 -91.73 18.78
CA GLN A 15 21.79 -91.25 20.16
C GLN A 15 20.42 -90.66 20.56
N PRO A 16 19.98 -90.82 21.82
CA PRO A 16 18.71 -90.23 22.27
C PRO A 16 18.82 -88.70 22.35
N ALA A 17 17.92 -88.00 21.65
CA ALA A 17 17.79 -86.56 21.69
C ALA A 17 17.49 -86.07 23.12
N GLN A 18 18.26 -85.10 23.60
CA GLN A 18 18.03 -84.41 24.87
C GLN A 18 16.73 -83.60 24.81
N ILE A 19 15.76 -83.93 25.67
CA ILE A 19 14.55 -83.12 25.85
C ILE A 19 14.93 -81.85 26.62
N LYS A 20 14.99 -80.71 25.91
CA LYS A 20 15.26 -79.39 26.49
C LYS A 20 14.01 -78.91 27.25
N LYS A 21 14.13 -78.63 28.55
CA LYS A 21 13.04 -78.05 29.37
C LYS A 21 12.58 -76.72 28.75
N ILE A 22 11.33 -76.65 28.33
CA ILE A 22 10.69 -75.42 27.88
C ILE A 22 10.41 -74.56 29.12
N THR A 23 10.98 -73.35 29.18
CA THR A 23 10.69 -72.36 30.22
C THR A 23 9.59 -71.42 29.75
N ALA A 24 8.81 -70.85 30.68
CA ALA A 24 7.69 -69.95 30.34
C ALA A 24 8.13 -68.75 29.48
N GLU A 25 9.40 -68.35 29.57
CA GLU A 25 10.00 -67.25 28.80
C GLU A 25 10.24 -67.59 27.32
N SER A 26 10.26 -68.87 26.95
CA SER A 26 10.43 -69.32 25.56
C SER A 26 9.10 -69.63 24.85
N TYR A 27 7.96 -69.23 25.44
CA TYR A 27 6.64 -69.43 24.84
C TYR A 27 6.37 -68.37 23.76
N THR A 28 6.23 -68.83 22.52
CA THR A 28 5.73 -68.04 21.38
C THR A 28 4.37 -68.60 20.97
N PRO A 29 3.28 -67.83 21.08
CA PRO A 29 1.95 -68.31 20.72
C PRO A 29 1.83 -68.56 19.22
N VAL A 30 0.97 -69.50 18.83
CA VAL A 30 0.66 -69.83 17.43
C VAL A 30 -0.80 -69.41 17.19
N GLY A 31 -1.03 -68.13 16.89
CA GLY A 31 -2.38 -67.55 16.70
C GLY A 31 -2.49 -66.10 17.18
N GLU A 32 -3.74 -65.60 17.38
CA GLU A 32 -4.06 -64.26 17.92
C GLU A 32 -3.86 -64.12 19.44
N ASP A 33 -3.25 -65.12 20.09
CA ASP A 33 -3.01 -65.11 21.53
C ASP A 33 -1.84 -64.20 21.91
N LEU A 34 -1.96 -63.55 23.07
CA LEU A 34 -0.94 -62.63 23.59
C LEU A 34 0.39 -63.36 23.87
N SER A 35 1.49 -62.76 23.45
CA SER A 35 2.84 -63.20 23.79
C SER A 35 3.04 -63.20 25.31
N TYR A 36 3.90 -64.07 25.85
CA TYR A 36 4.20 -64.12 27.28
C TYR A 36 4.65 -62.75 27.85
N LYS A 37 5.36 -61.95 27.06
CA LYS A 37 5.76 -60.58 27.44
C LYS A 37 4.56 -59.63 27.53
N GLU A 38 3.63 -59.74 26.58
CA GLU A 38 2.42 -58.92 26.53
C GLU A 38 1.45 -59.32 27.65
N PHE A 39 1.30 -60.62 27.92
CA PHE A 39 0.51 -61.13 29.03
C PHE A 39 1.10 -60.71 30.39
N LYS A 40 2.43 -60.78 30.56
CA LYS A 40 3.11 -60.33 31.77
C LYS A 40 2.94 -58.82 31.99
N PHE A 41 3.03 -58.03 30.93
CA PHE A 41 2.80 -56.58 30.99
C PHE A 41 1.33 -56.26 31.31
N ALA A 42 0.38 -56.89 30.63
CA ALA A 42 -1.05 -56.72 30.88
C ALA A 42 -1.43 -57.10 32.31
N ASN A 43 -0.94 -58.24 32.80
CA ASN A 43 -1.17 -58.68 34.18
C ASN A 43 -0.52 -57.73 35.20
N TRP A 44 0.67 -57.19 34.90
CA TRP A 44 1.33 -56.18 35.74
C TRP A 44 0.54 -54.86 35.77
N VAL A 45 0.05 -54.38 34.61
CA VAL A 45 -0.77 -53.17 34.50
C VAL A 45 -2.08 -53.31 35.27
N VAL A 46 -2.76 -54.45 35.16
CA VAL A 46 -4.02 -54.72 35.88
C VAL A 46 -3.77 -54.84 37.38
N SER A 47 -2.75 -55.60 37.78
CA SER A 47 -2.38 -55.80 39.19
C SER A 47 -1.91 -54.50 39.87
N ASN A 48 -1.29 -53.59 39.12
CA ASN A 48 -0.77 -52.32 39.63
C ASN A 48 -1.63 -51.11 39.26
N ARG A 49 -2.89 -51.30 38.83
CA ARG A 49 -3.80 -50.23 38.39
C ARG A 49 -3.98 -49.13 39.44
N LEU A 50 -4.01 -49.50 40.72
CA LEU A 50 -4.07 -48.56 41.87
C LEU A 50 -2.77 -47.76 42.04
N LEU A 51 -1.63 -48.40 41.82
CA LEU A 51 -0.31 -47.78 41.95
C LEU A 51 -0.07 -46.79 40.80
N MET A 52 -0.45 -47.14 39.56
CA MET A 52 -0.38 -46.22 38.42
C MET A 52 -1.28 -44.99 38.59
N LYS A 53 -2.49 -45.15 39.14
CA LYS A 53 -3.35 -44.01 39.49
C LYS A 53 -2.68 -43.07 40.50
N LYS A 54 -2.06 -43.62 41.54
CA LYS A 54 -1.35 -42.83 42.56
C LYS A 54 -0.16 -42.07 41.97
N ILE A 55 0.63 -42.69 41.09
CA ILE A 55 1.74 -42.04 40.40
C ILE A 55 1.24 -40.92 39.49
N GLY A 56 0.21 -41.18 38.66
CA GLY A 56 -0.35 -40.18 37.76
C GLY A 56 -0.89 -38.94 38.51
N ILE A 57 -1.60 -39.16 39.61
CA ILE A 57 -2.07 -38.08 40.49
C ILE A 57 -0.88 -37.30 41.08
N GLY A 58 0.16 -38.00 41.55
CA GLY A 58 1.36 -37.36 42.07
C GLY A 58 2.09 -36.47 41.05
N ILE A 59 2.19 -36.94 39.79
CA ILE A 59 2.78 -36.16 38.69
C ILE A 59 1.96 -34.90 38.41
N ILE A 60 0.63 -35.00 38.35
CA ILE A 60 -0.26 -33.86 38.11
C ILE A 60 -0.17 -32.85 39.25
N ILE A 61 -0.18 -33.32 40.51
CA ILE A 61 -0.02 -32.45 41.68
C ILE A 61 1.34 -31.75 41.63
N GLY A 62 2.42 -32.48 41.35
CA GLY A 62 3.75 -31.91 41.20
C GLY A 62 3.81 -30.84 40.11
N TRP A 63 3.22 -31.12 38.94
CA TRP A 63 3.12 -30.16 37.84
C TRP A 63 2.34 -28.90 38.24
N CYS A 64 1.18 -29.05 38.89
CA CYS A 64 0.39 -27.92 39.38
C CYS A 64 1.19 -27.07 40.38
N VAL A 65 1.86 -27.69 41.35
CA VAL A 65 2.66 -26.97 42.36
C VAL A 65 3.80 -26.19 41.71
N ILE A 66 4.52 -26.80 40.77
CA ILE A 66 5.63 -26.12 40.06
C ILE A 66 5.11 -24.96 39.21
N SER A 67 4.05 -25.18 38.43
CA SER A 67 3.47 -24.17 37.54
C SER A 67 2.92 -22.97 38.31
N LEU A 68 2.14 -23.25 39.38
CA LEU A 68 1.55 -22.20 40.21
C LEU A 68 2.62 -21.49 41.04
N GLY A 69 3.61 -22.21 41.55
CA GLY A 69 4.72 -21.62 42.30
C GLY A 69 5.54 -20.67 41.43
N TYR A 70 5.89 -21.08 40.21
CA TYR A 70 6.62 -20.24 39.26
C TYR A 70 5.79 -19.02 38.83
N SER A 71 4.51 -19.21 38.49
CA SER A 71 3.62 -18.12 38.11
C SER A 71 3.45 -17.11 39.24
N GLY A 72 3.19 -17.59 40.47
CA GLY A 72 3.07 -16.75 41.65
C GLY A 72 4.34 -15.95 41.94
N PHE A 73 5.51 -16.59 41.81
CA PHE A 73 6.79 -15.90 41.96
C PHE A 73 6.98 -14.78 40.93
N ARG A 74 6.70 -15.04 39.65
CA ARG A 74 6.83 -14.03 38.59
C ARG A 74 5.84 -12.87 38.75
N TRP A 75 4.61 -13.15 39.15
CA TRP A 75 3.63 -12.10 39.48
C TRP A 75 4.08 -11.26 40.67
N ALA A 76 4.60 -11.88 41.73
CA ALA A 76 5.13 -11.16 42.88
C ALA A 76 6.34 -10.29 42.51
N GLU A 77 7.29 -10.81 41.74
CA GLU A 77 8.44 -10.07 41.23
C GLU A 77 8.00 -8.85 40.39
N TYR A 78 7.01 -9.03 39.50
CA TYR A 78 6.47 -7.95 38.70
C TYR A 78 5.78 -6.88 39.56
N LEU A 79 4.93 -7.27 40.51
CA LEU A 79 4.22 -6.31 41.36
C LEU A 79 5.15 -5.53 42.30
N ILE A 80 6.26 -6.14 42.74
CA ILE A 80 7.21 -5.51 43.68
C ILE A 80 8.23 -4.63 42.95
N VAL A 81 8.71 -5.06 41.77
CA VAL A 81 9.81 -4.37 41.06
C VAL A 81 9.40 -3.90 39.67
N GLY A 82 8.86 -4.81 38.85
CA GLY A 82 8.56 -4.54 37.43
C GLY A 82 7.58 -3.39 37.21
N TYR A 83 6.50 -3.34 37.98
CA TYR A 83 5.46 -2.32 37.86
C TYR A 83 5.98 -0.90 38.08
N TRP A 84 6.90 -0.71 39.02
CA TRP A 84 7.50 0.60 39.29
C TRP A 84 8.45 1.01 38.16
N GLY A 85 9.26 0.07 37.65
CA GLY A 85 10.12 0.30 36.49
C GLY A 85 9.33 0.68 35.24
N ASP A 86 8.23 -0.02 34.95
CA ASP A 86 7.36 0.30 33.80
C ASP A 86 6.68 1.67 33.96
N ARG A 87 6.26 2.01 35.18
CA ARG A 87 5.66 3.31 35.49
C ARG A 87 6.66 4.44 35.35
N ASP A 88 7.87 4.25 35.85
CA ASP A 88 8.96 5.24 35.73
C ASP A 88 9.38 5.41 34.27
N MET A 89 9.45 4.33 33.50
CA MET A 89 9.71 4.38 32.06
C MET A 89 8.59 5.10 31.29
N THR A 90 7.32 4.87 31.65
CA THR A 90 6.18 5.59 31.05
C THR A 90 6.22 7.08 31.38
N ASN A 91 6.55 7.42 32.63
CA ASN A 91 6.75 8.81 33.04
C ASN A 91 7.96 9.45 32.34
N GLN A 92 9.04 8.69 32.13
CA GLN A 92 10.21 9.13 31.38
C GLN A 92 9.86 9.42 29.93
N ILE A 93 9.17 8.52 29.23
CA ILE A 93 8.70 8.74 27.86
C ILE A 93 7.80 9.99 27.78
N ALA A 94 6.87 10.14 28.73
CA ALA A 94 6.01 11.33 28.80
C ALA A 94 6.79 12.61 29.09
N SER A 95 7.85 12.53 29.91
CA SER A 95 8.72 13.66 30.23
C SER A 95 9.76 13.95 29.14
N GLU A 96 10.17 12.99 28.32
CA GLU A 96 11.10 13.23 27.19
C GLU A 96 10.39 13.93 26.03
N ILE A 97 9.08 13.73 25.90
CA ILE A 97 8.20 14.50 24.99
C ILE A 97 7.77 15.79 25.72
N GLU A 98 8.73 16.59 26.21
CA GLU A 98 8.45 17.82 26.99
C GLU A 98 7.57 18.83 26.23
N ASN A 99 7.54 18.74 24.90
CA ASN A 99 6.80 19.67 24.08
C ASN A 99 6.11 18.99 22.90
N TYR A 100 5.08 18.20 23.22
CA TYR A 100 4.16 17.63 22.22
C TYR A 100 3.67 18.69 21.22
N ASN A 101 3.39 19.92 21.66
CA ASN A 101 2.96 21.00 20.78
C ASN A 101 4.05 21.43 19.78
N ALA A 102 5.31 21.53 20.22
CA ALA A 102 6.42 21.83 19.32
C ALA A 102 6.65 20.69 18.31
N ILE A 103 6.57 19.43 18.75
CA ILE A 103 6.71 18.27 17.87
C ILE A 103 5.55 18.20 16.86
N GLN A 104 4.32 18.42 17.32
CA GLN A 104 3.14 18.45 16.46
C GLN A 104 3.25 19.53 15.37
N SER A 105 3.78 20.71 15.70
CA SER A 105 4.00 21.79 14.72
C SER A 105 5.05 21.45 13.66
N LEU A 106 6.01 20.58 13.97
CA LEU A 106 7.02 20.10 13.00
C LEU A 106 6.44 19.10 12.00
N TYR A 107 5.37 18.40 12.37
CA TYR A 107 4.72 17.39 11.52
C TYR A 107 3.40 17.86 10.90
N SER A 108 2.90 19.04 11.27
CA SER A 108 1.72 19.64 10.68
C SER A 108 1.96 20.11 9.25
N ALA A 109 0.89 20.16 8.44
CA ALA A 109 0.96 20.71 7.11
C ALA A 109 1.35 22.20 7.13
N GLN A 110 2.27 22.57 6.26
CA GLN A 110 2.66 23.93 5.95
C GLN A 110 1.70 24.56 4.95
N ASN A 111 1.54 25.88 5.02
CA ASN A 111 0.69 26.61 4.08
C ASN A 111 1.14 26.43 2.63
N LEU A 112 0.15 26.44 1.73
CA LEU A 112 0.40 26.45 0.29
C LEU A 112 1.06 27.76 -0.13
N VAL A 113 1.90 27.69 -1.15
CA VAL A 113 2.51 28.88 -1.77
C VAL A 113 1.66 29.24 -2.99
N LEU A 114 1.15 30.48 -3.00
CA LEU A 114 0.30 30.98 -4.08
C LEU A 114 1.12 31.85 -5.03
N GLY A 115 1.01 31.56 -6.32
CA GLY A 115 1.52 32.38 -7.41
C GLY A 115 0.67 33.63 -7.64
N ARG A 116 1.02 34.37 -8.69
CA ARG A 116 0.25 35.53 -9.10
C ARG A 116 -0.96 35.11 -9.92
N THR A 117 -2.12 35.67 -9.61
CA THR A 117 -3.32 35.49 -10.46
C THR A 117 -3.17 36.22 -11.79
N GLN A 118 -3.43 35.50 -12.87
CA GLN A 118 -3.50 35.99 -14.24
C GLN A 118 -4.90 35.75 -14.80
N VAL A 119 -5.29 36.58 -15.76
CA VAL A 119 -6.58 36.48 -16.45
C VAL A 119 -6.30 36.57 -17.94
N PHE A 120 -6.79 35.60 -18.71
CA PHE A 120 -6.67 35.53 -20.16
C PHE A 120 -8.03 35.80 -20.82
N ASP A 121 -8.01 36.41 -22.00
CA ASP A 121 -9.22 36.67 -22.80
C ASP A 121 -9.48 35.48 -23.72
N ALA A 122 -10.63 34.83 -23.56
CA ALA A 122 -11.04 33.66 -24.34
C ALA A 122 -12.03 34.02 -25.47
N GLU A 123 -12.14 35.32 -25.80
CA GLU A 123 -13.12 35.91 -26.72
C GLU A 123 -14.58 35.80 -26.23
N ASN A 124 -15.49 36.51 -26.90
CA ASN A 124 -16.94 36.51 -26.60
C ASN A 124 -17.28 36.80 -25.13
N ASN A 125 -16.57 37.75 -24.50
CA ASN A 125 -16.77 38.13 -23.09
C ASN A 125 -16.53 36.98 -22.10
N LYS A 126 -15.68 36.02 -22.48
CA LYS A 126 -15.24 34.92 -21.62
C LYS A 126 -13.80 35.11 -21.20
N TYR A 127 -13.51 34.77 -19.95
CA TYR A 127 -12.19 34.96 -19.36
C TYR A 127 -11.75 33.70 -18.62
N ASP A 128 -10.47 33.38 -18.75
CA ASP A 128 -9.84 32.27 -18.04
C ASP A 128 -9.01 32.82 -16.89
N PHE A 129 -9.31 32.38 -15.67
CA PHE A 129 -8.52 32.69 -14.48
C PHE A 129 -7.47 31.61 -14.26
N PHE A 130 -6.27 32.03 -13.87
CA PHE A 130 -5.15 31.14 -13.61
C PHE A 130 -4.35 31.57 -12.38
N THR A 131 -3.98 30.64 -11.53
CA THR A 131 -3.01 30.85 -10.44
C THR A 131 -2.27 29.56 -10.14
N GLU A 132 -0.95 29.61 -10.14
CA GLU A 132 -0.13 28.47 -9.70
C GLU A 132 -0.22 28.32 -8.19
N VAL A 133 -0.46 27.10 -7.72
CA VAL A 133 -0.49 26.78 -6.29
C VAL A 133 0.43 25.61 -6.02
N LYS A 134 1.36 25.82 -5.10
CA LYS A 134 2.38 24.83 -4.75
C LYS A 134 2.17 24.28 -3.35
N ASN A 135 2.19 22.95 -3.26
CA ASN A 135 2.17 22.22 -2.01
C ASN A 135 3.57 21.73 -1.64
N SER A 136 4.24 22.45 -0.73
CA SER A 136 5.59 22.12 -0.25
C SER A 136 5.62 21.02 0.81
N ASN A 137 4.50 20.37 1.12
CA ASN A 137 4.46 19.27 2.09
C ASN A 137 4.81 17.93 1.45
N LYS A 138 5.57 17.07 2.15
CA LYS A 138 5.95 15.74 1.64
C LYS A 138 4.84 14.71 1.79
N ASN A 139 4.12 14.75 2.91
CA ASN A 139 3.19 13.69 3.32
C ASN A 139 1.74 14.19 3.49
N TRP A 140 1.43 15.36 2.93
CA TRP A 140 0.13 15.98 3.07
C TRP A 140 -0.38 16.39 1.71
N LEU A 141 -1.57 15.91 1.37
CA LEU A 141 -2.34 16.43 0.24
C LEU A 141 -3.34 17.47 0.76
N ALA A 142 -3.65 18.47 -0.05
CA ALA A 142 -4.61 19.52 0.27
C ALA A 142 -5.82 19.41 -0.64
N VAL A 143 -7.02 19.41 -0.07
CA VAL A 143 -8.25 19.65 -0.83
C VAL A 143 -8.67 21.10 -0.59
N LEU A 144 -8.73 21.87 -1.67
CA LEU A 144 -8.91 23.32 -1.65
C LEU A 144 -10.29 23.68 -2.17
N GLU A 145 -11.06 24.42 -1.38
CA GLU A 145 -12.25 25.11 -1.86
C GLU A 145 -11.89 26.57 -2.15
N TYR A 146 -12.04 26.98 -3.40
CA TYR A 146 -11.54 28.26 -3.88
C TYR A 146 -12.51 28.94 -4.84
N LYS A 147 -12.29 30.24 -5.01
CA LYS A 147 -12.93 31.07 -6.02
C LYS A 147 -11.99 32.21 -6.40
N TYR A 148 -12.29 32.91 -7.49
CA TYR A 148 -11.63 34.17 -7.82
C TYR A 148 -12.49 35.35 -7.40
N SER A 149 -11.87 36.33 -6.76
CA SER A 149 -12.46 37.65 -6.48
C SER A 149 -11.79 38.68 -7.37
N TYR A 150 -12.57 39.55 -7.99
CA TYR A 150 -12.09 40.61 -8.88
C TYR A 150 -12.96 41.87 -8.71
N GLY A 151 -12.55 42.99 -9.29
CA GLY A 151 -13.21 44.29 -9.04
C GLY A 151 -14.71 44.36 -9.39
N GLY A 152 -15.25 43.40 -10.15
CA GLY A 152 -16.64 43.35 -10.58
C GLY A 152 -17.47 42.22 -9.96
N GLY A 153 -16.89 41.37 -9.10
CA GLY A 153 -17.61 40.25 -8.49
C GLY A 153 -16.72 39.10 -8.08
N GLU A 154 -17.35 37.93 -7.95
CA GLU A 154 -16.69 36.67 -7.62
C GLU A 154 -17.11 35.59 -8.62
N THR A 155 -16.24 34.62 -8.85
CA THR A 155 -16.58 33.42 -9.60
C THR A 155 -17.35 32.44 -8.70
N GLU A 156 -17.84 31.37 -9.31
CA GLU A 156 -18.33 30.22 -8.55
C GLU A 156 -17.22 29.59 -7.71
N MET A 157 -17.64 28.90 -6.65
CA MET A 157 -16.76 28.10 -5.81
C MET A 157 -16.44 26.78 -6.52
N ARG A 158 -15.16 26.41 -6.52
CA ARG A 158 -14.64 25.18 -7.10
C ARG A 158 -13.79 24.44 -6.07
N GLU A 159 -13.63 23.15 -6.28
CA GLU A 159 -12.77 22.30 -5.46
C GLU A 159 -11.64 21.73 -6.31
N VAL A 160 -10.44 21.62 -5.75
CA VAL A 160 -9.30 20.96 -6.39
C VAL A 160 -8.44 20.25 -5.35
N THR A 161 -7.85 19.12 -5.73
CA THR A 161 -6.89 18.40 -4.89
C THR A 161 -5.47 18.68 -5.34
N ILE A 162 -4.62 19.11 -4.41
CA ILE A 162 -3.21 19.42 -4.65
C ILE A 162 -2.35 18.37 -3.95
N LEU A 163 -1.65 17.58 -4.76
CA LEU A 163 -0.82 16.48 -4.29
C LEU A 163 0.44 16.99 -3.54
N PRO A 164 1.10 16.14 -2.75
CA PRO A 164 2.33 16.50 -2.07
C PRO A 164 3.47 16.81 -3.03
N GLN A 165 4.30 17.80 -2.71
CA GLN A 165 5.46 18.24 -3.51
C GLN A 165 5.13 18.64 -4.95
N THR A 166 3.87 18.94 -5.29
CA THR A 166 3.50 19.37 -6.63
C THR A 166 3.15 20.86 -6.69
N GLU A 167 3.23 21.38 -7.90
CA GLU A 167 2.76 22.68 -8.29
C GLU A 167 1.69 22.48 -9.35
N LEU A 168 0.49 22.97 -9.07
CA LEU A 168 -0.70 22.74 -9.90
C LEU A 168 -1.34 24.08 -10.27
N PRO A 169 -1.84 24.21 -11.50
CA PRO A 169 -2.58 25.38 -11.91
C PRO A 169 -4.01 25.26 -11.37
N VAL A 170 -4.41 26.26 -10.61
CA VAL A 170 -5.80 26.44 -10.18
C VAL A 170 -6.45 27.36 -11.20
N VAL A 171 -7.55 26.90 -11.82
CA VAL A 171 -8.14 27.56 -12.98
C VAL A 171 -9.66 27.63 -12.92
N ILE A 172 -10.24 28.68 -13.49
CA ILE A 172 -11.65 28.74 -13.88
C ILE A 172 -11.68 29.19 -15.33
N LEU A 173 -12.15 28.30 -16.20
CA LEU A 173 -12.16 28.51 -17.64
C LEU A 173 -13.51 29.05 -18.11
N GLY A 174 -13.50 29.92 -19.11
CA GLY A 174 -14.68 30.36 -19.83
C GLY A 174 -15.67 31.19 -19.01
N TYR A 175 -15.21 31.89 -17.96
CA TYR A 175 -16.08 32.67 -17.10
C TYR A 175 -16.65 33.89 -17.84
N GLU A 176 -17.98 33.96 -17.92
CA GLU A 176 -18.68 35.02 -18.64
C GLU A 176 -18.74 36.30 -17.80
N ASN A 177 -18.21 37.40 -18.35
CA ASN A 177 -18.30 38.71 -17.73
C ASN A 177 -18.36 39.81 -18.79
N SER A 178 -19.13 40.88 -18.57
CA SER A 178 -19.29 41.96 -19.55
C SER A 178 -18.02 42.80 -19.78
N SER A 179 -17.04 42.71 -18.88
CA SER A 179 -15.81 43.48 -18.92
C SER A 179 -14.63 42.68 -18.40
N PHE A 180 -13.42 43.01 -18.82
CA PHE A 180 -12.20 42.35 -18.37
C PHE A 180 -12.09 42.35 -16.82
N PRO A 181 -11.95 41.18 -16.16
CA PRO A 181 -11.81 41.06 -14.71
C PRO A 181 -10.51 41.67 -14.17
N SER A 182 -10.50 42.98 -13.89
CA SER A 182 -9.34 43.65 -13.32
C SER A 182 -9.10 43.28 -11.85
N SER A 183 -7.83 43.24 -11.44
CA SER A 183 -7.41 42.99 -10.05
C SER A 183 -7.89 41.65 -9.47
N ALA A 184 -8.03 40.64 -10.33
CA ALA A 184 -8.37 39.28 -9.92
C ALA A 184 -7.35 38.71 -8.92
N LYS A 185 -7.87 38.00 -7.92
CA LYS A 185 -7.10 37.28 -6.90
C LYS A 185 -7.77 35.96 -6.60
N LEU A 186 -6.96 34.91 -6.43
CA LEU A 186 -7.41 33.65 -5.85
C LEU A 186 -7.79 33.86 -4.38
N VAL A 187 -8.99 33.43 -4.01
CA VAL A 187 -9.48 33.39 -2.64
C VAL A 187 -9.69 31.93 -2.26
N ILE A 188 -9.02 31.49 -1.21
CA ILE A 188 -9.17 30.16 -0.63
C ILE A 188 -10.11 30.28 0.55
N GLU A 189 -11.27 29.65 0.45
CA GLU A 189 -12.29 29.67 1.50
C GLU A 189 -12.00 28.61 2.56
N ASN A 190 -11.53 27.44 2.14
CA ASN A 190 -11.26 26.32 3.03
C ASN A 190 -10.13 25.43 2.50
N ILE A 191 -9.36 24.85 3.43
CA ILE A 191 -8.29 23.88 3.13
C ILE A 191 -8.47 22.67 4.03
N ARG A 192 -8.70 21.51 3.42
CA ARG A 192 -8.70 20.23 4.13
C ARG A 192 -7.40 19.48 3.87
N TRP A 193 -6.64 19.27 4.93
CA TRP A 193 -5.38 18.55 4.88
C TRP A 193 -5.60 17.06 5.16
N HIS A 194 -5.14 16.20 4.26
CA HIS A 194 -5.12 14.76 4.47
C HIS A 194 -3.68 14.28 4.56
N ARG A 195 -3.33 13.68 5.70
CA ARG A 195 -2.02 13.06 5.90
C ARG A 195 -2.01 11.69 5.23
N ILE A 196 -0.99 11.44 4.44
CA ILE A 196 -0.73 10.12 3.89
C ILE A 196 -0.05 9.28 4.97
N ASP A 197 -0.58 8.09 5.23
CA ASP A 197 -0.06 7.19 6.26
C ASP A 197 1.30 6.61 5.84
N PRO A 198 2.39 6.91 6.57
CA PRO A 198 3.72 6.37 6.27
C PRO A 198 3.82 4.84 6.36
N HIS A 199 2.90 4.17 7.06
CA HIS A 199 2.87 2.70 7.12
C HIS A 199 2.33 2.08 5.83
N MET A 200 1.45 2.80 5.12
CA MET A 200 0.92 2.37 3.83
C MET A 200 1.86 2.78 2.70
N ILE A 201 2.37 4.01 2.75
CA ILE A 201 3.27 4.57 1.73
C ILE A 201 4.45 5.23 2.43
N SER A 202 5.58 4.52 2.47
CA SER A 202 6.78 4.97 3.18
C SER A 202 7.50 6.13 2.49
N ASP A 203 7.52 6.15 1.15
CA ASP A 203 8.11 7.23 0.35
C ASP A 203 7.13 7.78 -0.69
N VAL A 204 6.41 8.82 -0.29
CA VAL A 204 5.35 9.46 -1.09
C VAL A 204 5.86 9.98 -2.45
N PRO A 205 6.99 10.71 -2.54
CA PRO A 205 7.55 11.13 -3.83
C PRO A 205 7.84 9.97 -4.79
N ALA A 206 8.44 8.88 -4.31
CA ALA A 206 8.71 7.71 -5.13
C ALA A 206 7.41 7.06 -5.61
N PHE A 207 6.43 6.89 -4.71
CA PHE A 207 5.11 6.36 -5.04
C PHE A 207 4.41 7.16 -6.15
N MET A 208 4.48 8.49 -6.08
CA MET A 208 3.92 9.38 -7.10
C MET A 208 4.70 9.30 -8.42
N ALA A 209 6.03 9.31 -8.37
CA ALA A 209 6.89 9.26 -9.56
C ALA A 209 6.72 7.97 -10.38
N GLU A 210 6.32 6.87 -9.76
CA GLU A 210 6.02 5.61 -10.46
C GLU A 210 4.66 5.61 -11.17
N ARG A 211 3.72 6.43 -10.72
CA ARG A 211 2.33 6.46 -11.22
C ARG A 211 2.15 7.61 -12.22
N ILE A 212 2.68 8.78 -11.91
CA ILE A 212 2.52 9.99 -12.71
C ILE A 212 3.66 10.05 -13.73
N VAL A 213 3.60 9.19 -14.75
CA VAL A 213 4.59 9.11 -15.82
C VAL A 213 3.91 9.36 -17.16
N PHE A 214 3.73 10.64 -17.49
CA PHE A 214 3.19 11.08 -18.77
C PHE A 214 4.28 11.78 -19.57
N VAL A 215 4.44 11.39 -20.83
CA VAL A 215 5.43 11.96 -21.75
C VAL A 215 4.70 12.76 -22.80
N ILE A 216 5.23 13.95 -23.11
CA ILE A 216 4.71 14.82 -24.16
C ILE A 216 5.65 14.74 -25.36
N ASP A 217 5.07 14.51 -26.54
CA ASP A 217 5.83 14.42 -27.79
C ASP A 217 5.11 15.17 -28.92
N ASP A 218 5.78 15.33 -30.05
CA ASP A 218 5.23 15.88 -31.30
C ASP A 218 4.54 17.25 -31.15
N PHE A 219 5.02 18.08 -30.22
CA PHE A 219 4.49 19.44 -30.04
C PHE A 219 4.66 20.29 -31.30
N ASN A 220 3.56 20.88 -31.75
CA ASN A 220 3.51 21.73 -32.91
C ASN A 220 2.49 22.87 -32.72
N PHE A 221 2.94 24.10 -32.96
CA PHE A 221 2.10 25.28 -32.99
C PHE A 221 2.02 25.85 -34.40
N VAL A 222 0.80 26.05 -34.89
CA VAL A 222 0.53 26.62 -36.21
C VAL A 222 -0.35 27.85 -36.06
N ARG A 223 0.13 29.00 -36.53
CA ARG A 223 -0.67 30.23 -36.57
C ARG A 223 -1.71 30.15 -37.68
N GLY A 224 -2.94 30.50 -37.36
CA GLY A 224 -4.06 30.45 -38.31
C GLY A 224 -3.82 31.37 -39.51
N ALA A 225 -3.42 32.61 -39.25
CA ALA A 225 -3.16 33.63 -40.25
C ALA A 225 -2.11 33.22 -41.31
N THR A 226 -1.11 32.43 -40.94
CA THR A 226 -0.04 31.98 -41.86
C THR A 226 -0.40 30.72 -42.64
N SER A 227 -1.40 29.97 -42.18
CA SER A 227 -1.75 28.65 -42.73
C SER A 227 -3.12 28.60 -43.40
N GLY A 228 -3.78 29.75 -43.55
CA GLY A 228 -5.12 29.85 -44.14
C GLY A 228 -6.24 29.28 -43.24
N LEU A 229 -5.96 29.06 -41.95
CA LEU A 229 -6.95 28.64 -40.96
C LEU A 229 -7.52 29.86 -40.24
N SER A 230 -8.78 29.78 -39.80
CA SER A 230 -9.42 30.85 -39.04
C SER A 230 -8.93 30.98 -37.61
N THR A 231 -8.30 29.93 -37.06
CA THR A 231 -7.85 29.87 -35.66
C THR A 231 -6.40 29.38 -35.57
N ASN A 232 -5.72 29.75 -34.50
CA ASN A 232 -4.44 29.15 -34.16
C ASN A 232 -4.65 27.68 -33.75
N ARG A 233 -3.64 26.84 -33.94
CA ARG A 233 -3.69 25.40 -33.61
C ARG A 233 -2.48 25.01 -32.76
N VAL A 234 -2.74 24.32 -31.66
CA VAL A 234 -1.74 23.63 -30.84
C VAL A 234 -2.02 22.14 -30.93
N ALA A 235 -1.04 21.35 -31.34
CA ALA A 235 -1.14 19.90 -31.40
C ALA A 235 0.07 19.25 -30.74
N PHE A 236 -0.15 18.13 -30.05
CA PHE A 236 0.87 17.34 -29.38
C PHE A 236 0.29 15.98 -28.98
N ASP A 237 1.15 15.04 -28.61
CA ASP A 237 0.77 13.73 -28.11
C ASP A 237 1.04 13.62 -26.61
N ILE A 238 0.13 12.99 -25.88
CA ILE A 238 0.32 12.57 -24.49
C ILE A 238 0.48 11.06 -24.48
N ILE A 239 1.54 10.55 -23.86
CA ILE A 239 1.83 9.12 -23.77
C ILE A 239 1.79 8.70 -22.30
N ASN A 240 0.94 7.73 -21.96
CA ASN A 240 0.94 7.13 -20.64
C ASN A 240 2.10 6.12 -20.54
N SER A 241 3.24 6.59 -20.05
CA SER A 241 4.44 5.77 -19.88
C SER A 241 4.52 5.10 -18.50
N SER A 242 3.44 5.17 -17.71
CA SER A 242 3.37 4.50 -16.41
C SER A 242 2.97 3.02 -16.57
N ALA A 243 3.16 2.23 -15.52
CA ALA A 243 2.64 0.86 -15.45
C ALA A 243 1.13 0.79 -15.11
N TYR A 244 0.46 1.93 -15.02
CA TYR A 244 -0.92 2.07 -14.56
C TYR A 244 -1.82 2.59 -15.68
N SER A 245 -3.05 2.08 -15.72
CA SER A 245 -4.10 2.53 -16.63
C SER A 245 -5.15 3.33 -15.86
N TYR A 246 -5.71 4.38 -16.47
CA TYR A 246 -6.56 5.37 -15.79
C TYR A 246 -7.92 5.51 -16.47
N TRP A 247 -8.99 5.60 -15.69
CA TRP A 247 -10.35 5.72 -16.24
C TRP A 247 -10.59 7.05 -16.95
N GLN A 248 -10.32 8.17 -16.28
CA GLN A 248 -10.58 9.51 -16.82
C GLN A 248 -9.56 10.52 -16.26
N PRO A 249 -8.25 10.38 -16.55
CA PRO A 249 -7.26 11.35 -16.10
C PRO A 249 -7.53 12.72 -16.73
N GLU A 250 -7.56 13.75 -15.87
CA GLU A 250 -7.61 15.15 -16.28
C GLU A 250 -6.19 15.71 -16.37
N PHE A 251 -5.97 16.57 -17.37
CA PHE A 251 -4.72 17.28 -17.59
C PHE A 251 -5.01 18.77 -17.74
N SER A 252 -4.27 19.60 -17.00
CA SER A 252 -4.22 21.03 -17.25
C SER A 252 -3.07 21.34 -18.19
N LEU A 253 -3.37 22.16 -19.19
CA LEU A 253 -2.50 22.52 -20.29
C LEU A 253 -2.14 23.99 -20.12
N VAL A 254 -0.88 24.26 -19.78
CA VAL A 254 -0.37 25.61 -19.61
C VAL A 254 0.44 25.98 -20.85
N MET A 255 -0.09 26.91 -21.64
CA MET A 255 0.55 27.37 -22.87
C MET A 255 1.57 28.46 -22.55
N LEU A 256 2.78 28.30 -23.08
CA LEU A 256 3.91 29.18 -22.79
C LEU A 256 4.39 29.91 -24.04
N ASN A 257 4.82 31.16 -23.86
CA ASN A 257 5.53 31.96 -24.86
C ASN A 257 6.82 32.50 -24.25
N GLY A 258 7.96 31.92 -24.62
CA GLY A 258 9.26 32.30 -24.04
C GLY A 258 9.31 32.18 -22.51
N GLY A 259 8.61 31.19 -21.95
CA GLY A 259 8.53 30.93 -20.51
C GLY A 259 7.45 31.71 -19.75
N SER A 260 6.71 32.62 -20.41
CA SER A 260 5.54 33.28 -19.82
C SER A 260 4.26 32.53 -20.16
N VAL A 261 3.35 32.37 -19.20
CA VAL A 261 2.03 31.80 -19.44
C VAL A 261 1.20 32.73 -20.31
N VAL A 262 0.66 32.22 -21.42
CA VAL A 262 -0.18 32.97 -22.37
C VAL A 262 -1.60 32.43 -22.49
N GLY A 263 -1.88 31.28 -21.91
CA GLY A 263 -3.21 30.70 -21.86
C GLY A 263 -3.23 29.38 -21.12
N VAL A 264 -4.43 28.93 -20.78
CA VAL A 264 -4.65 27.64 -20.13
C VAL A 264 -5.85 26.92 -20.71
N ALA A 265 -5.83 25.59 -20.66
CA ALA A 265 -6.96 24.74 -21.02
C ALA A 265 -6.94 23.48 -20.17
N ASN A 266 -8.07 22.79 -20.04
CA ASN A 266 -8.11 21.47 -19.44
C ASN A 266 -8.64 20.46 -20.46
N ILE A 267 -8.14 19.24 -20.38
CA ILE A 267 -8.64 18.11 -21.15
C ILE A 267 -8.79 16.89 -20.23
N THR A 268 -9.71 16.01 -20.59
CA THR A 268 -9.87 14.70 -19.97
C THR A 268 -9.69 13.65 -21.04
N VAL A 269 -8.91 12.62 -20.73
CA VAL A 269 -8.71 11.48 -21.64
C VAL A 269 -9.50 10.31 -21.10
N ASP A 270 -10.42 9.77 -21.89
CA ASP A 270 -11.16 8.58 -21.49
C ASP A 270 -10.33 7.31 -21.72
N GLN A 271 -10.36 6.43 -20.72
CA GLN A 271 -9.74 5.11 -20.71
C GLN A 271 -8.27 5.09 -21.15
N PHE A 272 -7.43 5.87 -20.49
CA PHE A 272 -6.04 6.02 -20.89
C PHE A 272 -5.17 4.87 -20.37
N ARG A 273 -4.93 3.83 -21.20
CA ARG A 273 -4.20 2.63 -20.78
C ARG A 273 -2.69 2.84 -20.80
N THR A 274 -1.98 1.95 -20.12
CA THR A 274 -0.51 1.89 -20.16
C THR A 274 -0.01 1.75 -21.59
N GLY A 275 0.93 2.61 -21.97
CA GLY A 275 1.53 2.65 -23.30
C GLY A 275 0.68 3.31 -24.36
N ASP A 276 -0.54 3.75 -24.05
CA ASP A 276 -1.39 4.45 -25.00
C ASP A 276 -0.85 5.85 -25.29
N THR A 277 -1.09 6.29 -26.53
CA THR A 277 -0.84 7.65 -26.99
C THR A 277 -2.17 8.32 -27.31
N HIS A 278 -2.38 9.51 -26.76
CA HIS A 278 -3.54 10.34 -27.04
C HIS A 278 -3.10 11.63 -27.76
N SER A 279 -3.52 11.79 -29.01
CA SER A 279 -3.24 12.99 -29.81
C SER A 279 -4.23 14.10 -29.48
N VAL A 280 -3.68 15.25 -29.08
CA VAL A 280 -4.43 16.45 -28.73
C VAL A 280 -4.37 17.46 -29.87
N ASP A 281 -5.51 18.04 -30.24
CA ASP A 281 -5.61 19.13 -31.21
C ASP A 281 -6.51 20.24 -30.65
N LEU A 282 -5.88 21.32 -30.18
CA LEU A 282 -6.57 22.48 -29.63
C LEU A 282 -6.63 23.60 -30.65
N ARG A 283 -7.81 24.21 -30.76
CA ARG A 283 -8.07 25.39 -31.58
C ARG A 283 -8.19 26.61 -30.68
N LEU A 284 -7.27 27.55 -30.83
CA LEU A 284 -7.25 28.79 -30.08
C LEU A 284 -7.86 29.89 -30.93
N PHE A 285 -8.95 30.48 -30.43
CA PHE A 285 -9.68 31.52 -31.14
C PHE A 285 -8.94 32.86 -31.08
N ASP A 286 -8.26 33.17 -29.98
CA ASP A 286 -7.38 34.33 -29.89
C ASP A 286 -6.20 34.20 -30.86
N THR A 287 -6.30 34.95 -31.97
CA THR A 287 -5.30 34.98 -33.04
C THR A 287 -4.00 35.69 -32.66
N SER A 288 -3.99 36.47 -31.58
CA SER A 288 -2.82 37.20 -31.10
C SER A 288 -1.82 36.32 -30.36
N ILE A 289 -2.29 35.20 -29.79
CA ILE A 289 -1.47 34.28 -29.01
C ILE A 289 -0.37 33.65 -29.86
N ASN A 290 0.80 33.51 -29.25
CA ASN A 290 1.93 32.73 -29.75
C ASN A 290 2.27 31.67 -28.72
N VAL A 291 2.34 30.40 -29.12
CA VAL A 291 2.75 29.33 -28.21
C VAL A 291 4.09 28.77 -28.69
N THR A 292 5.09 28.81 -27.82
CA THR A 292 6.42 28.24 -28.08
C THR A 292 6.62 26.90 -27.42
N ASP A 293 5.88 26.64 -26.34
CA ASP A 293 5.99 25.44 -25.53
C ASP A 293 4.68 25.17 -24.80
N ILE A 294 4.47 23.94 -24.35
CA ILE A 294 3.32 23.54 -23.56
C ILE A 294 3.76 22.74 -22.35
N MET A 295 3.25 23.11 -21.18
CA MET A 295 3.40 22.32 -19.97
C MET A 295 2.09 21.58 -19.70
N VAL A 296 2.16 20.26 -19.72
CA VAL A 296 1.02 19.37 -19.46
C VAL A 296 1.14 18.85 -18.04
N ILE A 297 0.18 19.24 -17.19
CA ILE A 297 0.19 18.89 -15.77
C ILE A 297 -0.95 17.93 -15.49
N PRO A 298 -0.66 16.68 -15.08
CA PRO A 298 -1.67 15.71 -14.71
C PRO A 298 -2.34 16.11 -13.39
N MET A 299 -3.68 16.08 -13.38
CA MET A 299 -4.52 16.42 -12.23
C MET A 299 -5.11 15.18 -11.53
N VAL A 300 -4.61 13.99 -11.86
CA VAL A 300 -5.08 12.72 -11.30
C VAL A 300 -4.65 12.55 -9.85
N ASN A 301 -5.58 12.19 -8.96
CA ASN A 301 -5.27 11.84 -7.59
C ASN A 301 -4.82 10.38 -7.48
N VAL A 302 -3.50 10.15 -7.46
CA VAL A 302 -2.93 8.80 -7.37
C VAL A 302 -3.10 8.10 -6.02
N PHE A 303 -3.65 8.80 -5.01
CA PHE A 303 -4.02 8.20 -3.73
C PHE A 303 -5.48 7.73 -3.71
N ASP A 304 -6.24 7.99 -4.77
CA ASP A 304 -7.59 7.47 -4.98
C ASP A 304 -7.51 6.23 -5.88
N GLU A 305 -7.79 5.06 -5.30
CA GLU A 305 -7.75 3.80 -6.03
C GLU A 305 -8.78 3.75 -7.17
N SER A 306 -9.87 4.52 -7.08
CA SER A 306 -10.92 4.55 -8.12
C SER A 306 -10.47 5.24 -9.41
N ALA A 307 -9.36 5.99 -9.39
CA ALA A 307 -8.78 6.60 -10.58
C ALA A 307 -8.18 5.55 -11.54
N PHE A 308 -7.82 4.37 -11.02
CA PHE A 308 -7.11 3.32 -11.76
C PHE A 308 -8.07 2.26 -12.30
N MET A 309 -7.71 1.69 -13.44
CA MET A 309 -8.35 0.48 -13.97
C MET A 309 -7.81 -0.77 -13.29
N SER A 310 -8.66 -1.79 -13.14
CA SER A 310 -8.19 -3.09 -12.66
C SER A 310 -7.36 -3.79 -13.73
N PRO A 311 -6.37 -4.61 -13.35
CA PRO A 311 -5.65 -5.44 -14.31
C PRO A 311 -6.60 -6.37 -15.07
N GLY A 312 -6.75 -6.16 -16.38
CA GLY A 312 -7.58 -6.99 -17.28
C GLY A 312 -8.87 -6.35 -17.79
N GLU A 313 -9.15 -5.09 -17.47
CA GLU A 313 -10.21 -4.25 -18.06
C GLU A 313 -9.67 -3.32 -19.18
#